data_AF-A0A963NJJ8-F1
#
_entry.id   AF-A0A963NJJ8-F1
#
_cell.length_a   1.000
_cell.length_b   1.000
_cell.length_c   1.000
_cell.angle_alpha   90.00
_cell.angle_beta   90.00
_cell.angle_gamma   90.00
#
_symmetry.space_group_name_H-M   'P 1'
#
loop_
_entity.id
_entity.type
_entity.pdbx_description
1 polymer ?
#
loop_
_entity_poly.entity_id
_entity_poly.type
_entity_poly.pdbx_seq_one_letter_code
_entity_poly.pdbx_strand_id
1 'polypeptide(L)' 'SDRVLAMNQGELVALGTPHEVQAHPGVIEAYLGSIDEVTSLRRPAGSAPLRSAA' A
#
# COMPACT_ATOMS: atom_id res chain seq x y z
N SER A 1 -2.72 -15.75 -22.62
CA SER A 1 -3.03 -14.32 -22.48
C SER A 1 -2.04 -13.80 -21.49
N ASP A 2 -1.17 -12.90 -21.95
CA ASP A 2 0.12 -12.65 -21.27
C ASP A 2 0.18 -11.20 -20.78
N ARG A 3 -0.98 -10.53 -20.81
CA ARG A 3 -1.22 -9.15 -20.43
C ARG A 3 -2.22 -9.13 -19.28
N VAL A 4 -1.97 -8.26 -18.31
CA VAL A 4 -2.77 -8.05 -17.11
C VAL A 4 -3.28 -6.62 -17.09
N LEU A 5 -4.55 -6.47 -16.73
CA LEU A 5 -5.21 -5.19 -16.49
C LEU A 5 -5.29 -4.98 -14.96
N ALA A 6 -4.75 -3.86 -14.48
CA ALA A 6 -4.95 -3.39 -13.11
C ALA A 6 -5.93 -2.23 -13.09
N MET A 7 -6.90 -2.28 -12.18
CA MET A 7 -7.90 -1.24 -11.97
C MET A 7 -7.96 -0.85 -10.50
N ASN A 8 -8.24 0.42 -10.25
CA ASN A 8 -8.53 0.95 -8.93
C ASN A 8 -9.80 1.81 -9.01
N GLN A 9 -10.77 1.57 -8.14
CA GLN A 9 -12.03 2.31 -8.09
C GLN A 9 -12.79 2.41 -9.43
N GLY A 10 -12.70 1.38 -10.27
CA GLY A 10 -13.36 1.36 -11.58
C GLY A 10 -12.58 2.05 -12.70
N GLU A 11 -11.40 2.61 -12.41
CA GLU A 11 -10.53 3.24 -13.38
C GLU A 11 -9.32 2.36 -13.71
N LEU A 12 -8.83 2.46 -14.94
CA LEU A 12 -7.62 1.75 -15.39
C LEU A 12 -6.39 2.40 -14.77
N VAL A 13 -5.57 1.60 -14.11
CA VAL A 13 -4.29 2.03 -13.53
C VAL A 13 -3.12 1.63 -14.42
N ALA A 14 -3.11 0.37 -14.90
CA ALA A 14 -2.05 -0.15 -15.76
C ALA A 14 -2.54 -1.31 -16.64
N LEU A 15 -1.95 -1.44 -17.82
CA LEU A 15 -2.09 -2.59 -18.70
C LEU A 15 -0.70 -2.99 -19.21
N GLY A 16 -0.26 -4.21 -18.89
CA GLY A 16 1.14 -4.60 -19.05
C GLY A 16 1.35 -6.12 -19.00
N THR A 17 2.58 -6.57 -19.15
CA THR A 17 2.99 -7.87 -18.61
C THR A 17 2.86 -7.86 -17.07
N PRO A 18 2.82 -9.01 -16.39
CA PRO A 18 2.76 -9.04 -14.93
C PRO A 18 3.86 -8.21 -14.25
N HIS A 19 5.09 -8.27 -14.78
CA HIS A 19 6.22 -7.50 -14.25
C HIS A 19 6.04 -5.99 -14.44
N GLU A 20 5.59 -5.55 -15.62
CA GLU A 20 5.29 -4.13 -15.87
C GLU A 20 4.20 -3.60 -14.95
N VAL A 21 3.12 -4.38 -14.73
CA VAL A 21 2.01 -3.99 -13.85
C VAL A 21 2.44 -3.95 -12.38
N GLN A 22 3.23 -4.93 -11.93
CA GLN A 22 3.72 -4.96 -10.55
C GLN A 22 4.68 -3.79 -10.23
N ALA A 23 5.50 -3.37 -11.19
CA ALA A 23 6.41 -2.24 -11.02
C ALA A 23 5.72 -0.87 -11.15
N HIS A 24 4.44 -0.82 -11.54
CA HIS A 24 3.74 0.43 -11.78
C HIS A 24 3.42 1.15 -10.45
N PRO A 25 3.83 2.43 -10.27
CA PRO A 25 3.65 3.15 -9.00
C PRO A 25 2.19 3.20 -8.52
N GLY A 26 1.24 3.47 -9.41
CA GLY A 26 -0.18 3.51 -9.05
C GLY A 26 -0.77 2.16 -8.64
N VAL A 27 -0.17 1.04 -9.08
CA VAL A 27 -0.58 -0.30 -8.65
C VAL A 27 -0.07 -0.57 -7.24
N ILE A 28 1.17 -0.19 -6.97
CA ILE A 28 1.80 -0.29 -5.65
C ILE A 28 1.03 0.55 -4.63
N GLU A 29 0.73 1.81 -4.96
CA GLU A 29 -0.02 2.71 -4.09
C GLU A 29 -1.45 2.19 -3.83
N ALA A 30 -2.16 1.69 -4.84
CA ALA A 30 -3.50 1.13 -4.66
C ALA A 30 -3.53 -0.11 -3.75
N TYR A 31 -2.42 -0.85 -3.63
CA TYR A 31 -2.33 -2.04 -2.78
C TYR A 31 -1.81 -1.73 -1.37
N LEU A 32 -0.78 -0.88 -1.26
CA LEU A 32 -0.10 -0.58 0.01
C LEU A 32 -0.66 0.68 0.70
N GLY A 33 -1.43 1.49 0.01
CA GLY A 33 -1.79 2.85 0.42
C GLY A 33 -0.68 3.84 0.09
N SER A 34 -1.01 5.13 0.24
CA SER A 34 -0.05 6.22 0.10
C SER A 34 0.96 6.23 1.25
N ILE A 35 2.10 6.90 1.02
CA ILE A 35 3.13 7.08 2.06
C ILE A 35 2.54 7.74 3.31
N ASP A 36 1.65 8.72 3.13
CA ASP A 36 1.05 9.46 4.24
C ASP A 36 0.11 8.57 5.07
N GLU A 37 -0.73 7.76 4.42
CA GLU A 37 -1.59 6.78 5.08
C GLU A 37 -0.77 5.75 5.86
N VAL A 38 0.27 5.18 5.25
CA VAL A 38 1.13 4.19 5.92
C VAL A 38 1.93 4.83 7.06
N THR A 39 2.37 6.06 6.92
CA THR A 39 3.10 6.78 7.96
C THR A 39 2.23 7.04 9.19
N SER A 40 0.93 7.29 9.00
CA SER A 40 -0.03 7.47 10.09
C SER A 40 -0.21 6.21 10.96
N LEU A 41 0.01 5.02 10.40
CA LEU A 41 -0.09 3.74 11.11
C LEU A 41 1.09 3.48 12.04
N ARG A 42 2.19 4.25 11.91
CA ARG A 42 3.36 4.06 12.78
C ARG A 42 3.00 4.39 14.22
N ARG A 43 3.12 3.38 15.08
CA ARG A 43 3.04 3.57 16.52
C ARG A 43 4.12 4.57 16.97
N PRO A 44 3.75 5.63 17.71
CA PRO A 44 4.74 6.52 18.30
C PRO A 44 5.61 5.73 19.28
N ALA A 45 6.93 5.91 19.17
CA ALA A 45 7.87 5.35 20.13
C ALA A 45 7.60 5.96 21.52
N GLY A 46 6.96 5.18 22.40
CA GLY A 46 6.56 5.64 23.74
C GLY A 46 5.19 5.12 24.21
N SER A 47 4.36 4.54 23.34
CA SER A 47 3.03 4.02 23.73
C SER A 47 3.07 2.65 24.43
N ALA A 48 4.20 2.24 24.98
CA ALA A 48 4.27 1.03 25.80
C ALA A 48 3.44 1.29 27.07
N PRO A 49 2.49 0.42 27.44
CA PRO A 49 1.71 0.63 28.66
C PRO A 49 2.68 0.69 29.84
N LEU A 50 2.57 1.77 30.64
CA LEU A 50 3.23 1.83 31.94
C LEU A 50 2.77 0.60 32.71
N ARG A 51 3.67 -0.35 32.97
CA ARG A 51 3.36 -1.47 33.86
C ARG A 51 3.10 -0.85 35.23
N SER A 52 1.83 -0.79 35.63
CA SER A 52 1.45 -0.33 36.96
C SER A 52 2.07 -1.30 37.97
N ALA A 53 3.10 -0.85 38.67
CA ALA A 53 3.65 -1.54 39.83
C ALA A 53 2.78 -1.16 41.04
N ALA A 54 1.91 -2.07 41.46
CA ALA A 54 1.32 -2.13 42.79
C ALA A 54 0.79 -3.55 43.03
#